data_AF-A0A914WYN1-F1
#
_entry.id   AF-A0A914WYN1-F1
#
_cell.length_a   1.000
_cell.length_b   1.000
_cell.length_c   1.000
_cell.angle_alpha   90.00
_cell.angle_beta   90.00
_cell.angle_gamma   90.00
#
_symmetry.space_group_name_H-M   'P 1'
#
loop_
_entity.id
_entity.type
_entity.pdbx_description
1 polymer ?
#
loop_
_entity_poly.entity_id
_entity_poly.type
_entity_poly.pdbx_seq_one_letter_code
_entity_poly.pdbx_strand_id
1 'polypeptide(L)'
;MVSEVCAKIGHEKREREILSFSLLHILDEVAYAFKRRLPFMTFNWRSVKKAEHNETLFLIQVAQHLATTYGDRAYSVAKLCKLTGKRWPIVGKRLHGEFPYLEAEVHYAIREYACTAVDVLARRLRLAFLNTYAAHEILPFVVETMGKDLGWSAAEKERQTVAARRFIDLEMGQEARAQSVDNTPLNLTRAEMQQAKERFNQLDRDRKGHITVNDLRRHFRDHGEKLDERLLHELLNEVDLNKNGEIELMEFLQLYSGLKGGQISQNRLVRYLDTTESQAIPVVRSGGGL
;
A
#
# COMPACT_ATOMS: atom_id res chain seq x y z
N MET A 1 16.36 27.77 -31.89
CA MET A 1 16.63 26.66 -30.92
C MET A 1 16.68 27.09 -29.45
N VAL A 2 16.15 28.26 -29.05
CA VAL A 2 16.02 28.65 -27.61
C VAL A 2 14.57 28.99 -27.21
N SER A 3 13.69 29.15 -28.21
CA SER A 3 12.28 29.47 -28.06
C SER A 3 11.40 28.31 -27.56
N GLU A 4 11.85 27.05 -27.66
CA GLU A 4 11.05 25.88 -27.24
C GLU A 4 11.42 25.33 -25.86
N VAL A 5 12.57 25.71 -25.28
CA VAL A 5 13.02 25.18 -23.99
C VAL A 5 12.65 26.11 -22.82
N CYS A 6 12.60 27.43 -23.02
CA CYS A 6 12.25 28.37 -21.95
C CYS A 6 10.75 28.41 -21.62
N ALA A 7 9.87 28.00 -22.55
CA ALA A 7 8.42 27.94 -22.31
C ALA A 7 8.02 26.81 -21.34
N LYS A 8 8.85 25.77 -21.17
CA LYS A 8 8.59 24.64 -20.27
C LYS A 8 8.99 24.87 -18.81
N ILE A 9 9.86 25.83 -18.51
CA ILE A 9 10.43 26.01 -17.15
C ILE A 9 9.68 27.07 -16.30
N GLY A 10 8.90 27.96 -16.92
CA GLY A 10 8.18 29.02 -16.17
C GLY A 10 6.80 28.63 -15.62
N HIS A 11 6.10 27.72 -16.29
CA HIS A 11 4.78 27.24 -15.87
C HIS A 11 4.84 26.42 -14.56
N GLU A 12 5.95 25.73 -14.33
CA GLU A 12 6.20 24.88 -13.16
C GLU A 12 6.44 25.68 -11.85
N LYS A 13 6.78 26.97 -11.95
CA LYS A 13 7.01 27.85 -10.79
C LYS A 13 5.71 28.46 -10.25
N ARG A 14 4.69 28.69 -11.09
CA ARG A 14 3.36 29.16 -10.63
C ARG A 14 2.55 28.03 -9.99
N GLU A 15 2.72 26.79 -10.41
CA GLU A 15 2.01 25.65 -9.80
C GLU A 15 2.46 25.38 -8.35
N ARG A 16 3.74 25.61 -8.01
CA ARG A 16 4.21 25.47 -6.62
C ARG A 16 3.76 26.60 -5.70
N GLU A 17 3.52 27.80 -6.21
CA GLU A 17 2.96 28.92 -5.43
C GLU A 17 1.43 28.81 -5.26
N ILE A 18 0.71 28.24 -6.23
CA ILE A 18 -0.74 27.98 -6.13
C ILE A 18 -1.04 26.78 -5.20
N LEU A 19 -0.17 25.77 -5.15
CA LEU A 19 -0.29 24.63 -4.23
C LEU A 19 0.07 24.99 -2.78
N SER A 20 0.92 26.00 -2.56
CA SER A 20 1.27 26.50 -1.23
C SER A 20 0.16 27.36 -0.58
N PHE A 21 -0.72 27.98 -1.38
CA PHE A 21 -1.84 28.79 -0.87
C PHE A 21 -3.15 27.98 -0.74
N SER A 22 -3.27 26.87 -1.46
CA SER A 22 -4.46 26.00 -1.46
C SER A 22 -4.54 25.05 -0.25
N LEU A 23 -3.41 24.76 0.42
CA LEU A 23 -3.36 23.86 1.58
C LEU A 23 -3.69 24.57 2.92
N LEU A 24 -3.46 25.89 3.02
CA LEU A 24 -3.78 26.66 4.23
C LEU A 24 -5.29 26.89 4.42
N HIS A 25 -6.06 26.94 3.33
CA HIS A 25 -7.51 27.19 3.37
C HIS A 25 -8.35 25.92 3.69
N ILE A 26 -7.79 24.73 3.53
CA ILE A 26 -8.48 23.45 3.75
C ILE A 26 -8.58 23.11 5.26
N LEU A 27 -7.74 23.73 6.10
CA LEU A 27 -7.73 23.48 7.55
C LEU A 27 -8.49 24.53 8.38
N ASP A 28 -8.59 25.78 7.91
CA ASP A 28 -9.46 26.81 8.54
C ASP A 28 -10.96 26.47 8.42
N GLU A 29 -11.35 25.80 7.33
CA GLU A 29 -12.74 25.40 7.04
C GLU A 29 -13.21 24.19 7.86
N VAL A 30 -12.32 23.23 8.13
CA VAL A 30 -12.62 22.10 9.03
C VAL A 30 -12.77 22.58 10.49
N ALA A 31 -12.08 23.67 10.86
CA ALA A 31 -12.20 24.34 12.15
C ALA A 31 -13.49 25.20 12.29
N TYR A 32 -14.00 25.78 11.20
CA TYR A 32 -15.28 26.53 11.18
C TYR A 32 -16.48 25.63 11.50
N ALA A 33 -16.43 24.35 11.12
CA ALA A 33 -17.51 23.38 11.33
C ALA A 33 -17.71 22.93 12.80
N PHE A 34 -16.72 23.13 13.68
CA PHE A 34 -16.82 22.70 15.09
C PHE A 34 -17.11 23.86 16.07
N LYS A 35 -16.89 25.11 15.67
CA LYS A 35 -16.99 26.31 16.54
C LYS A 35 -18.42 26.78 16.85
N ARG A 36 -19.45 26.20 16.23
CA ARG A 36 -20.86 26.62 16.41
C ARG A 36 -21.63 25.94 17.53
N ARG A 37 -20.99 25.14 18.40
CA ARG A 37 -21.69 24.48 19.52
C ARG A 37 -21.53 25.14 20.90
N LEU A 38 -20.81 26.26 21.03
CA LEU A 38 -20.83 27.11 22.25
C LEU A 38 -20.55 28.59 21.87
N PRO A 39 -21.51 29.52 22.05
CA PRO A 39 -21.24 30.95 21.89
C PRO A 39 -20.59 31.51 23.17
N PHE A 40 -19.83 32.61 23.02
CA PHE A 40 -19.07 33.38 24.02
C PHE A 40 -17.59 33.02 24.20
N MET A 41 -16.72 33.69 23.42
CA MET A 41 -15.67 34.58 23.94
C MET A 41 -14.74 35.07 22.81
N THR A 42 -14.47 36.37 22.81
CA THR A 42 -13.47 37.04 21.95
C THR A 42 -12.07 36.74 22.46
N PHE A 43 -11.18 36.14 21.64
CA PHE A 43 -9.80 35.90 22.05
C PHE A 43 -8.77 36.21 20.95
N ASN A 44 -7.60 36.67 21.40
CA ASN A 44 -6.54 37.34 20.66
C ASN A 44 -5.62 36.35 19.91
N TRP A 45 -5.38 36.63 18.63
CA TRP A 45 -4.83 35.70 17.62
C TRP A 45 -3.29 35.55 17.59
N ARG A 46 -2.54 36.18 18.49
CA ARG A 46 -1.06 36.16 18.43
C ARG A 46 -0.38 34.91 19.02
N SER A 47 -1.10 34.04 19.73
CA SER A 47 -0.51 32.89 20.43
C SER A 47 -0.66 31.52 19.73
N VAL A 48 -1.27 31.49 18.53
CA VAL A 48 -1.72 30.25 17.85
C VAL A 48 -0.59 29.47 17.16
N LYS A 49 0.63 30.01 17.04
CA LYS A 49 1.76 29.38 16.33
C LYS A 49 2.43 28.17 17.02
N LYS A 50 1.84 27.57 18.06
CA LYS A 50 2.52 26.51 18.86
C LYS A 50 1.78 25.15 18.95
N ALA A 51 0.69 24.94 18.22
CA ALA A 51 -0.17 23.77 18.35
C ALA A 51 -0.45 23.07 17.01
N GLU A 52 0.56 22.51 16.34
CA GLU A 52 0.41 22.00 14.97
C GLU A 52 0.17 20.48 14.82
N HIS A 53 0.06 19.68 15.89
CA HIS A 53 0.05 18.20 15.72
C HIS A 53 -1.15 17.44 16.31
N ASN A 54 -2.12 18.08 16.98
CA ASN A 54 -3.14 17.34 17.74
C ASN A 54 -4.60 17.82 17.61
N GLU A 55 -4.92 18.66 16.62
CA GLU A 55 -6.27 19.25 16.48
C GLU A 55 -7.10 18.69 15.32
N THR A 56 -6.58 17.78 14.50
CA THR A 56 -7.37 17.16 13.42
C THR A 56 -8.18 15.97 13.94
N LEU A 57 -9.51 16.02 13.76
CA LEU A 57 -10.43 14.92 14.08
C LEU A 57 -10.15 13.65 13.24
N PHE A 58 -9.61 13.85 12.04
CA PHE A 58 -9.17 12.83 11.09
C PHE A 58 -7.64 12.74 11.04
N LEU A 59 -7.15 11.61 10.53
CA LEU A 59 -5.78 11.47 10.03
C LEU A 59 -5.55 12.46 8.87
N ILE A 60 -4.36 13.09 8.82
CA ILE A 60 -4.01 14.07 7.78
C ILE A 60 -4.17 13.46 6.37
N GLN A 61 -3.71 12.22 6.18
CA GLN A 61 -3.82 11.50 4.91
C GLN A 61 -5.28 11.31 4.45
N VAL A 62 -6.18 11.08 5.41
CA VAL A 62 -7.62 10.92 5.13
C VAL A 62 -8.25 12.25 4.76
N ALA A 63 -7.91 13.33 5.47
CA ALA A 63 -8.40 14.67 5.15
C ALA A 63 -7.93 15.13 3.76
N GLN A 64 -6.66 14.88 3.41
CA GLN A 64 -6.11 15.15 2.08
C GLN A 64 -6.80 14.31 1.00
N HIS A 65 -7.03 13.02 1.24
CA HIS A 65 -7.76 12.14 0.32
C HIS A 65 -9.18 12.65 0.05
N LEU A 66 -9.93 12.99 1.10
CA LEU A 66 -11.30 13.49 0.96
C LEU A 66 -11.33 14.82 0.20
N ALA A 67 -10.43 15.75 0.52
CA ALA A 67 -10.34 17.04 -0.17
C ALA A 67 -9.96 16.88 -1.65
N THR A 68 -9.04 15.97 -1.97
CA THR A 68 -8.61 15.73 -3.35
C THR A 68 -9.69 15.02 -4.17
N THR A 69 -10.37 14.04 -3.57
CA THR A 69 -11.33 13.18 -4.29
C THR A 69 -12.72 13.80 -4.40
N TYR A 70 -13.21 14.41 -3.32
CA TYR A 70 -14.57 14.96 -3.25
C TYR A 70 -14.61 16.48 -3.32
N GLY A 71 -13.47 17.17 -3.20
CA GLY A 71 -13.41 18.63 -3.27
C GLY A 71 -14.30 19.29 -2.23
N ASP A 72 -15.20 20.15 -2.71
CA ASP A 72 -16.24 20.84 -1.93
C ASP A 72 -17.21 19.88 -1.22
N ARG A 73 -17.45 18.70 -1.80
CA ARG A 73 -18.35 17.68 -1.23
C ARG A 73 -17.71 16.86 -0.12
N ALA A 74 -16.42 17.06 0.17
CA ALA A 74 -15.72 16.41 1.28
C ALA A 74 -16.42 16.64 2.64
N TYR A 75 -17.04 17.82 2.83
CA TYR A 75 -17.81 18.14 4.03
C TYR A 75 -19.01 17.20 4.22
N SER A 76 -19.73 16.88 3.14
CA SER A 76 -20.89 15.98 3.18
C SER A 76 -20.50 14.55 3.56
N VAL A 77 -19.34 14.09 3.09
CA VAL A 77 -18.78 12.78 3.46
C VAL A 77 -18.32 12.79 4.92
N ALA A 78 -17.62 13.84 5.36
CA ALA A 78 -17.16 14.00 6.73
C ALA A 78 -18.31 13.99 7.74
N LYS A 79 -19.47 14.59 7.38
CA LYS A 79 -20.68 14.57 8.21
C LYS A 79 -21.25 13.17 8.46
N LEU A 80 -20.98 12.22 7.57
CA LEU A 80 -21.45 10.82 7.68
C LEU A 80 -20.52 9.93 8.50
N CYS A 81 -19.36 10.44 8.89
CA CYS A 81 -18.39 9.68 9.63
C CYS A 81 -18.87 9.38 11.05
N LYS A 82 -18.84 8.10 11.42
CA LYS A 82 -19.08 7.64 12.79
C LYS A 82 -17.84 7.89 13.65
N LEU A 83 -18.08 8.03 14.95
CA LEU A 83 -17.03 8.08 15.97
C LEU A 83 -16.33 6.72 16.04
N THR A 84 -15.00 6.72 16.04
CA THR A 84 -14.20 5.47 16.00
C THR A 84 -14.04 4.81 17.37
N GLY A 85 -14.29 5.55 18.47
CA GLY A 85 -14.11 5.06 19.84
C GLY A 85 -12.64 4.92 20.28
N LYS A 86 -11.69 5.26 19.41
CA LYS A 86 -10.26 5.35 19.73
C LYS A 86 -9.95 6.75 20.25
N ARG A 87 -8.86 6.86 21.04
CA ARG A 87 -8.34 8.17 21.48
C ARG A 87 -7.98 9.06 20.29
N TRP A 88 -7.44 8.44 19.24
CA TRP A 88 -7.17 9.08 17.97
C TRP A 88 -7.06 8.01 16.85
N PRO A 89 -7.55 8.27 15.62
CA PRO A 89 -8.43 9.38 15.22
C PRO A 89 -9.81 9.30 15.90
N ILE A 90 -10.41 10.46 16.15
CA ILE A 90 -11.70 10.58 16.87
C ILE A 90 -12.86 10.21 15.93
N VAL A 91 -12.77 10.65 14.67
CA VAL A 91 -13.79 10.51 13.64
C VAL A 91 -13.21 9.80 12.42
N GLY A 92 -14.04 8.99 11.76
CA GLY A 92 -13.66 8.35 10.49
C GLY A 92 -13.05 6.97 10.70
N LYS A 93 -13.91 5.96 10.79
CA LYS A 93 -13.48 4.57 10.77
C LYS A 93 -13.00 4.20 9.36
N ARG A 94 -11.73 3.82 9.26
CA ARG A 94 -11.11 3.35 8.01
C ARG A 94 -11.60 1.96 7.62
N LEU A 95 -11.70 1.73 6.31
CA LEU A 95 -12.00 0.42 5.72
C LEU A 95 -10.77 -0.50 5.77
N HIS A 96 -9.60 0.02 5.42
CA HIS A 96 -8.32 -0.70 5.44
C HIS A 96 -7.27 0.07 6.25
N GLY A 97 -6.27 -0.63 6.79
CA GLY A 97 -5.20 0.00 7.59
C GLY A 97 -4.29 0.91 6.78
N GLU A 98 -4.01 0.54 5.54
CA GLU A 98 -3.01 1.18 4.67
C GLU A 98 -3.59 2.26 3.75
N PHE A 99 -4.88 2.18 3.41
CA PHE A 99 -5.51 3.09 2.46
C PHE A 99 -6.36 4.14 3.19
N PRO A 100 -6.44 5.38 2.68
CA PRO A 100 -7.19 6.47 3.32
C PRO A 100 -8.71 6.39 3.09
N TYR A 101 -9.25 5.19 2.82
CA TYR A 101 -10.68 5.00 2.57
C TYR A 101 -11.48 4.80 3.87
N LEU A 102 -12.66 5.40 3.94
CA LEU A 102 -13.55 5.43 5.09
C LEU A 102 -14.84 4.66 4.87
N GLU A 103 -15.40 4.11 5.95
CA GLU A 103 -16.76 3.53 5.95
C GLU A 103 -17.82 4.56 5.48
N ALA A 104 -17.60 5.85 5.78
CA ALA A 104 -18.47 6.94 5.36
C ALA A 104 -18.53 7.13 3.83
N GLU A 105 -17.45 6.81 3.10
CA GLU A 105 -17.45 6.89 1.63
C GLU A 105 -18.38 5.84 1.02
N VAL A 106 -18.53 4.67 1.66
CA VAL A 106 -19.50 3.65 1.23
C VAL A 106 -20.93 4.16 1.40
N HIS A 107 -21.24 4.72 2.57
CA HIS A 107 -22.55 5.33 2.83
C HIS A 107 -22.85 6.49 1.87
N TYR A 108 -21.83 7.30 1.56
CA TYR A 108 -21.96 8.38 0.58
C TYR A 108 -22.16 7.83 -0.84
N ALA A 109 -21.46 6.76 -1.23
CA ALA A 109 -21.62 6.11 -2.53
C ALA A 109 -23.05 5.57 -2.74
N ILE A 110 -23.68 5.02 -1.70
CA ILE A 110 -25.07 4.57 -1.74
C ILE A 110 -26.02 5.74 -2.03
N ARG A 111 -25.75 6.92 -1.45
CA ARG A 111 -26.51 8.14 -1.74
C ARG A 111 -26.30 8.63 -3.17
N GLU A 112 -25.14 8.37 -3.75
CA GLU A 112 -24.87 8.57 -5.17
C GLU A 112 -25.29 7.35 -6.04
N TYR A 113 -26.35 6.65 -5.60
CA TYR A 113 -27.02 5.56 -6.32
C TYR A 113 -26.12 4.35 -6.66
N ALA A 114 -25.12 4.05 -5.83
CA ALA A 114 -24.37 2.81 -5.94
C ALA A 114 -25.24 1.63 -5.48
N CYS A 115 -25.59 0.74 -6.41
CA CYS A 115 -26.48 -0.40 -6.17
C CYS A 115 -25.75 -1.74 -6.07
N THR A 116 -24.46 -1.81 -6.41
CA THR A 116 -23.68 -3.05 -6.35
C THR A 116 -22.38 -2.87 -5.58
N ALA A 117 -21.88 -3.96 -4.99
CA ALA A 117 -20.58 -3.92 -4.28
C ALA A 117 -19.41 -3.60 -5.24
N VAL A 118 -19.53 -4.04 -6.50
CA VAL A 118 -18.56 -3.76 -7.56
C VAL A 118 -18.49 -2.26 -7.85
N ASP A 119 -19.62 -1.56 -7.91
CA ASP A 119 -19.64 -0.11 -8.16
C ASP A 119 -18.85 0.66 -7.11
N VAL A 120 -19.00 0.27 -5.84
CA VAL A 120 -18.28 0.92 -4.73
C VAL A 120 -16.78 0.63 -4.82
N LEU A 121 -16.38 -0.64 -4.96
CA LEU A 121 -14.97 -1.04 -4.94
C LEU A 121 -14.20 -0.57 -6.17
N ALA A 122 -14.80 -0.67 -7.35
CA ALA A 122 -14.14 -0.39 -8.63
C ALA A 122 -14.28 1.08 -9.05
N ARG A 123 -15.47 1.67 -8.93
CA ARG A 123 -15.73 3.00 -9.52
C ARG A 123 -15.59 4.14 -8.50
N ARG A 124 -16.04 3.93 -7.26
CA ARG A 124 -16.07 4.98 -6.22
C ARG A 124 -14.76 5.06 -5.44
N LEU A 125 -14.32 3.92 -4.90
CA LEU A 125 -13.05 3.84 -4.16
C LEU A 125 -11.87 3.61 -5.11
N ARG A 126 -12.09 2.91 -6.22
CA ARG A 126 -11.04 2.43 -7.15
C ARG A 126 -9.99 1.52 -6.49
N LEU A 127 -10.24 1.02 -5.28
CA LEU A 127 -9.31 0.13 -4.59
C LEU A 127 -9.05 -1.15 -5.38
N ALA A 128 -10.07 -1.68 -6.08
CA ALA A 128 -9.94 -2.86 -6.93
C ALA A 128 -8.88 -2.68 -8.05
N PHE A 129 -8.62 -1.45 -8.50
CA PHE A 129 -7.57 -1.16 -9.48
C PHE A 129 -6.19 -0.97 -8.84
N LEU A 130 -6.13 -0.42 -7.61
CA LEU A 130 -4.89 -0.12 -6.92
C LEU A 130 -4.27 -1.35 -6.28
N ASN A 131 -5.05 -2.08 -5.49
CA ASN A 131 -4.62 -3.26 -4.76
C ASN A 131 -5.81 -4.22 -4.60
N THR A 132 -5.71 -5.34 -5.30
CA THR A 132 -6.74 -6.36 -5.36
C THR A 132 -6.83 -7.21 -4.08
N TYR A 133 -5.70 -7.43 -3.39
CA TYR A 133 -5.69 -8.10 -2.08
C TYR A 133 -6.43 -7.28 -1.03
N ALA A 134 -6.12 -5.99 -0.93
CA ALA A 134 -6.82 -5.08 -0.05
C ALA A 134 -8.32 -4.97 -0.41
N ALA A 135 -8.66 -5.03 -1.70
CA ALA A 135 -10.05 -5.07 -2.15
C ALA A 135 -10.80 -6.34 -1.68
N HIS A 136 -10.17 -7.50 -1.71
CA HIS A 136 -10.73 -8.75 -1.17
C HIS A 136 -10.94 -8.69 0.34
N GLU A 137 -10.01 -8.10 1.08
CA GLU A 137 -10.14 -7.97 2.54
C GLU A 137 -11.30 -7.06 2.95
N ILE A 138 -11.49 -5.94 2.25
CA ILE A 138 -12.56 -4.99 2.60
C ILE A 138 -13.93 -5.39 2.06
N LEU A 139 -14.01 -6.27 1.04
CA LEU A 139 -15.23 -6.71 0.40
C LEU A 139 -16.35 -7.15 1.38
N PRO A 140 -16.10 -8.08 2.34
CA PRO A 140 -17.15 -8.50 3.27
C PRO A 140 -17.69 -7.33 4.11
N PHE A 141 -16.84 -6.38 4.49
CA PHE A 141 -17.25 -5.19 5.23
C PHE A 141 -18.11 -4.25 4.39
N VAL A 142 -17.77 -4.07 3.11
CA VAL A 142 -18.55 -3.25 2.16
C VAL A 142 -19.92 -3.86 1.92
N VAL A 143 -19.99 -5.16 1.65
CA VAL A 143 -21.26 -5.88 1.43
C VAL A 143 -22.15 -5.82 2.67
N GLU A 144 -21.58 -5.97 3.86
CA GLU A 144 -22.35 -5.87 5.10
C GLU A 144 -22.88 -4.45 5.32
N THR A 145 -22.06 -3.43 5.02
CA THR A 145 -22.46 -2.02 5.15
C THR A 145 -23.55 -1.66 4.14
N MET A 146 -23.37 -2.04 2.87
CA MET A 146 -24.38 -1.83 1.83
C MET A 146 -25.66 -2.60 2.11
N GLY A 147 -25.56 -3.83 2.58
CA GLY A 147 -26.73 -4.66 2.88
C GLY A 147 -27.55 -4.11 4.05
N LYS A 148 -26.93 -3.41 5.01
CA LYS A 148 -27.67 -2.71 6.08
C LYS A 148 -28.46 -1.51 5.56
N ASP A 149 -27.86 -0.72 4.68
CA ASP A 149 -28.47 0.51 4.17
C ASP A 149 -29.51 0.23 3.07
N LEU A 150 -29.26 -0.75 2.21
CA LEU A 150 -30.14 -1.15 1.09
C LEU A 150 -31.12 -2.27 1.45
N GLY A 151 -31.01 -2.85 2.64
CA GLY A 151 -31.91 -3.91 3.12
C GLY A 151 -31.76 -5.24 2.39
N TRP A 152 -30.53 -5.64 2.04
CA TRP A 152 -30.27 -6.90 1.35
C TRP A 152 -30.48 -8.13 2.23
N SER A 153 -31.08 -9.17 1.65
CA SER A 153 -31.17 -10.49 2.28
C SER A 153 -29.78 -11.17 2.34
N ALA A 154 -29.63 -12.18 3.19
CA ALA A 154 -28.39 -12.95 3.27
C ALA A 154 -28.00 -13.59 1.91
N ALA A 155 -29.00 -14.04 1.14
CA ALA A 155 -28.77 -14.59 -0.19
C ALA A 155 -28.24 -13.54 -1.18
N GLU A 156 -28.76 -12.31 -1.13
CA GLU A 156 -28.28 -11.24 -2.00
C GLU A 156 -26.88 -10.76 -1.59
N LYS A 157 -26.57 -10.70 -0.30
CA LYS A 157 -25.20 -10.42 0.19
C LYS A 157 -24.19 -11.43 -0.34
N GLU A 158 -24.53 -12.72 -0.30
CA GLU A 158 -23.66 -13.78 -0.83
C GLU A 158 -23.49 -13.62 -2.35
N ARG A 159 -24.59 -13.39 -3.08
CA ARG A 159 -24.55 -13.15 -4.52
C ARG A 159 -23.64 -11.98 -4.90
N GLN A 160 -23.75 -10.85 -4.18
CA GLN A 160 -22.91 -9.67 -4.40
C GLN A 160 -21.45 -9.96 -4.07
N THR A 161 -21.18 -10.74 -3.02
CA THR A 161 -19.82 -11.15 -2.63
C THR A 161 -19.17 -12.00 -3.72
N VAL A 162 -19.87 -13.03 -4.21
CA VAL A 162 -19.37 -13.90 -5.28
C VAL A 162 -19.16 -13.10 -6.57
N ALA A 163 -20.11 -12.24 -6.94
CA ALA A 163 -19.98 -11.39 -8.13
C ALA A 163 -18.78 -10.44 -8.04
N ALA A 164 -18.56 -9.82 -6.88
CA ALA A 164 -17.45 -8.91 -6.66
C ALA A 164 -16.09 -9.62 -6.62
N ARG A 165 -16.00 -10.80 -5.98
CA ARG A 165 -14.79 -11.64 -6.03
C ARG A 165 -14.42 -11.98 -7.46
N ARG A 166 -15.38 -12.53 -8.21
CA ARG A 166 -15.19 -12.86 -9.62
C ARG A 166 -14.70 -11.67 -10.45
N PHE A 167 -15.24 -10.48 -10.20
CA PHE A 167 -14.80 -9.26 -10.88
C PHE A 167 -13.34 -8.90 -10.55
N ILE A 168 -12.95 -8.97 -9.27
CA ILE A 168 -11.57 -8.69 -8.83
C ILE A 168 -10.59 -9.73 -9.41
N ASP A 169 -11.00 -11.00 -9.46
CA ASP A 169 -10.11 -12.09 -9.87
C ASP A 169 -9.88 -12.07 -11.41
N LEU A 170 -10.98 -11.98 -12.17
CA LEU A 170 -10.97 -12.10 -13.64
C LEU A 170 -10.70 -10.76 -14.34
N GLU A 171 -11.48 -9.72 -14.03
CA GLU A 171 -11.48 -8.47 -14.80
C GLU A 171 -10.34 -7.54 -14.37
N MET A 172 -9.93 -7.64 -13.10
CA MET A 172 -8.87 -6.78 -12.52
C MET A 172 -7.48 -7.42 -12.57
N GLY A 173 -7.37 -8.62 -13.16
CA GLY A 173 -6.09 -9.21 -13.54
C GLY A 173 -5.28 -9.81 -12.38
N GLN A 174 -5.90 -10.17 -11.25
CA GLN A 174 -5.19 -11.00 -10.26
C GLN A 174 -4.80 -12.33 -10.86
N GLU A 175 -5.72 -12.99 -11.55
CA GLU A 175 -5.43 -14.27 -12.19
C GLU A 175 -4.47 -14.09 -13.38
N ALA A 176 -4.58 -13.00 -14.14
CA ALA A 176 -3.64 -12.72 -15.23
C ALA A 176 -2.21 -12.46 -14.71
N ARG A 177 -2.05 -11.79 -13.57
CA ARG A 177 -0.75 -11.62 -12.91
C ARG A 177 -0.23 -12.93 -12.36
N ALA A 178 -1.05 -13.69 -11.63
CA ALA A 178 -0.67 -15.02 -11.13
C ALA A 178 -0.27 -15.97 -12.28
N GLN A 179 -1.04 -15.99 -13.37
CA GLN A 179 -0.73 -16.75 -14.57
C GLN A 179 0.52 -16.25 -15.30
N SER A 180 0.85 -14.95 -15.24
CA SER A 180 2.12 -14.44 -15.79
C SER A 180 3.34 -14.85 -14.95
N VAL A 181 3.15 -15.05 -13.63
CA VAL A 181 4.17 -15.62 -12.75
C VAL A 181 4.31 -17.13 -13.02
N ASP A 182 3.21 -17.87 -13.12
CA ASP A 182 3.22 -19.32 -13.39
C ASP A 182 3.67 -19.69 -14.82
N ASN A 183 3.36 -18.87 -15.82
CA ASN A 183 3.73 -19.12 -17.22
C ASN A 183 5.13 -18.64 -17.59
N THR A 184 5.93 -18.12 -16.65
CA THR A 184 7.35 -18.02 -16.93
C THR A 184 7.92 -19.42 -16.84
N PRO A 185 8.39 -20.02 -17.96
CA PRO A 185 8.99 -21.34 -17.87
C PRO A 185 10.22 -21.23 -16.97
N LEU A 186 10.11 -21.76 -15.75
CA LEU A 186 11.22 -21.96 -14.84
C LEU A 186 12.18 -22.92 -15.55
N ASN A 187 13.11 -22.38 -16.34
CA ASN A 187 14.22 -23.12 -16.94
C ASN A 187 15.27 -23.39 -15.86
N LEU A 188 14.83 -23.95 -14.73
CA LEU A 188 15.67 -24.39 -13.63
C LEU A 188 15.75 -25.91 -13.69
N THR A 189 16.97 -26.43 -13.67
CA THR A 189 17.19 -27.85 -13.46
C THR A 189 16.70 -28.24 -12.05
N ARG A 190 16.36 -29.51 -11.84
CA ARG A 190 15.93 -30.02 -10.52
C ARG A 190 16.93 -29.70 -9.40
N ALA A 191 18.23 -29.65 -9.72
CA ALA A 191 19.29 -29.28 -8.78
C ALA A 191 19.20 -27.78 -8.38
N GLU A 192 18.94 -26.90 -9.34
CA GLU A 192 18.83 -25.46 -9.09
C GLU A 192 17.55 -25.10 -8.32
N MET A 193 16.44 -25.77 -8.63
CA MET A 193 15.21 -25.65 -7.84
C MET A 193 15.45 -26.05 -6.38
N GLN A 194 16.22 -27.12 -6.16
CA GLN A 194 16.56 -27.60 -4.83
C GLN A 194 17.47 -26.60 -4.09
N GLN A 195 18.48 -26.05 -4.76
CA GLN A 195 19.36 -25.03 -4.19
C GLN A 195 18.58 -23.75 -3.82
N ALA A 196 17.70 -23.27 -4.70
CA ALA A 196 16.86 -22.11 -4.42
C ALA A 196 15.91 -22.38 -3.24
N LYS A 197 15.33 -23.58 -3.16
CA LYS A 197 14.48 -23.98 -2.03
C LYS A 197 15.26 -24.05 -0.71
N GLU A 198 16.49 -24.54 -0.74
CA GLU A 198 17.37 -24.56 0.44
C GLU A 198 17.70 -23.14 0.91
N ARG A 199 18.02 -22.23 -0.03
CA ARG A 199 18.26 -20.82 0.29
C ARG A 199 17.01 -20.12 0.84
N PHE A 200 15.84 -20.40 0.27
CA PHE A 200 14.57 -19.92 0.81
C PHE A 200 14.38 -20.36 2.27
N ASN A 201 14.65 -21.63 2.58
CA ASN A 201 14.54 -22.16 3.93
C ASN A 201 15.58 -21.58 4.91
N GLN A 202 16.74 -21.12 4.43
CA GLN A 202 17.74 -20.44 5.26
C GLN A 202 17.26 -19.03 5.66
N LEU A 203 16.53 -18.36 4.77
CA LEU A 203 15.94 -17.04 5.00
C LEU A 203 14.68 -17.15 5.88
N ASP A 204 13.78 -18.08 5.58
CA ASP A 204 12.55 -18.35 6.35
C ASP A 204 12.78 -19.35 7.49
N ARG A 205 13.50 -18.93 8.53
CA ARG A 205 13.76 -19.77 9.73
C ARG A 205 12.51 -20.20 10.46
N ASP A 206 11.48 -19.36 10.42
CA ASP A 206 10.22 -19.59 11.12
C ASP A 206 9.30 -20.55 10.33
N ARG A 207 9.70 -20.96 9.11
CA ARG A 207 8.92 -21.81 8.18
C ARG A 207 7.51 -21.28 7.95
N LYS A 208 7.39 -19.97 7.79
CA LYS A 208 6.13 -19.27 7.53
C LYS A 208 5.64 -19.51 6.09
N GLY A 209 6.55 -19.92 5.19
CA GLY A 209 6.29 -20.10 3.76
C GLY A 209 6.42 -18.82 2.94
N HIS A 210 6.82 -17.72 3.58
CA HIS A 210 7.06 -16.41 2.99
C HIS A 210 8.20 -15.71 3.75
N ILE A 211 8.96 -14.85 3.05
CA ILE A 211 10.09 -14.11 3.60
C ILE A 211 9.66 -12.65 3.83
N THR A 212 9.76 -12.18 5.07
CA THR A 212 9.46 -10.79 5.44
C THR A 212 10.72 -9.92 5.46
N VAL A 213 10.55 -8.58 5.50
CA VAL A 213 11.67 -7.63 5.70
C VAL A 213 12.47 -7.95 6.97
N ASN A 214 11.79 -8.39 8.03
CA ASN A 214 12.45 -8.77 9.29
C ASN A 214 13.34 -10.01 9.13
N ASP A 215 12.93 -10.96 8.29
CA ASP A 215 13.70 -12.17 8.01
C ASP A 215 14.96 -11.83 7.20
N LEU A 216 14.84 -10.98 6.18
CA LEU A 216 15.99 -10.44 5.44
C LEU A 216 16.94 -9.67 6.37
N ARG A 217 16.41 -8.80 7.23
CA ARG A 217 17.19 -8.02 8.19
C ARG A 217 17.96 -8.90 9.16
N ARG A 218 17.36 -10.00 9.61
CA ARG A 218 18.03 -10.99 10.47
C ARG A 218 19.13 -11.71 9.71
N HIS A 219 18.84 -12.16 8.49
CA HIS A 219 19.80 -12.86 7.65
C HIS A 219 21.08 -12.04 7.40
N PHE A 220 20.95 -10.78 6.97
CA PHE A 220 22.11 -9.93 6.70
C PHE A 220 22.90 -9.60 7.96
N ARG A 221 22.21 -9.39 9.10
CA ARG A 221 22.86 -9.17 10.39
C ARG A 221 23.70 -10.36 10.84
N ASP A 222 23.17 -11.57 10.65
CA ASP A 222 23.87 -12.81 11.03
C ASP A 222 25.13 -13.04 10.18
N HIS A 223 25.13 -12.56 8.93
CA HIS A 223 26.28 -12.62 8.01
C HIS A 223 27.20 -11.38 8.09
N GLY A 224 27.03 -10.52 9.09
CA GLY A 224 27.93 -9.39 9.36
C GLY A 224 27.72 -8.15 8.48
N GLU A 225 26.70 -8.14 7.62
CA GLU A 225 26.34 -6.99 6.79
C GLU A 225 25.21 -6.17 7.42
N LYS A 226 25.40 -4.85 7.52
CA LYS A 226 24.35 -3.91 7.94
C LYS A 226 23.79 -3.22 6.71
N LEU A 227 22.65 -3.70 6.22
CA LEU A 227 21.88 -3.00 5.19
C LEU A 227 20.92 -2.01 5.85
N ASP A 228 20.78 -0.84 5.24
CA ASP A 228 19.81 0.16 5.67
C ASP A 228 18.37 -0.33 5.44
N GLU A 229 17.48 0.05 6.36
CA GLU A 229 16.07 -0.37 6.31
C GLU A 229 15.39 0.05 4.99
N ARG A 230 15.74 1.22 4.46
CA ARG A 230 15.23 1.71 3.17
C ARG A 230 15.66 0.81 2.01
N LEU A 231 16.92 0.39 2.02
CA LEU A 231 17.45 -0.50 0.99
C LEU A 231 16.78 -1.88 1.08
N LEU A 232 16.53 -2.41 2.28
CA LEU A 232 15.80 -3.67 2.44
C LEU A 232 14.39 -3.61 1.85
N HIS A 233 13.66 -2.51 2.07
CA HIS A 233 12.34 -2.31 1.47
C HIS A 233 12.42 -2.17 -0.05
N GLU A 234 13.43 -1.48 -0.59
CA GLU A 234 13.66 -1.41 -2.03
C GLU A 234 13.94 -2.80 -2.64
N LEU A 235 14.81 -3.58 -1.99
CA LEU A 235 15.17 -4.93 -2.44
C LEU A 235 13.97 -5.89 -2.40
N LEU A 236 13.13 -5.77 -1.36
CA LEU A 236 11.91 -6.56 -1.24
C LEU A 236 10.92 -6.17 -2.34
N ASN A 237 10.67 -4.88 -2.54
CA ASN A 237 9.71 -4.37 -3.52
C ASN A 237 10.13 -4.63 -4.99
N GLU A 238 11.41 -4.94 -5.25
CA GLU A 238 11.86 -5.40 -6.57
C GLU A 238 11.43 -6.83 -6.89
N VAL A 239 11.28 -7.67 -5.86
CA VAL A 239 11.03 -9.11 -6.00
C VAL A 239 9.55 -9.44 -5.75
N ASP A 240 8.92 -8.69 -4.86
CA ASP A 240 7.50 -8.76 -4.53
C ASP A 240 6.66 -8.26 -5.72
N LEU A 241 6.24 -9.19 -6.57
CA LEU A 241 5.46 -8.91 -7.78
C LEU A 241 3.99 -8.65 -7.44
N ASN A 242 3.50 -9.28 -6.37
CA ASN A 242 2.11 -9.21 -5.95
C ASN A 242 1.82 -8.03 -4.99
N LYS A 243 2.87 -7.35 -4.49
CA LYS A 243 2.87 -6.22 -3.56
C LYS A 243 2.19 -6.51 -2.22
N ASN A 244 2.35 -7.73 -1.71
CA ASN A 244 1.86 -8.12 -0.38
C ASN A 244 2.86 -7.79 0.76
N GLY A 245 4.07 -7.31 0.44
CA GLY A 245 5.12 -7.00 1.41
C GLY A 245 5.91 -8.23 1.89
N GLU A 246 5.74 -9.38 1.25
CA GLU A 246 6.31 -10.68 1.61
C GLU A 246 6.78 -11.40 0.34
N ILE A 247 7.88 -12.14 0.38
CA ILE A 247 8.34 -12.91 -0.80
C ILE A 247 7.91 -14.37 -0.64
N GLU A 248 7.07 -14.84 -1.55
CA GLU A 248 6.63 -16.24 -1.60
C GLU A 248 7.67 -17.15 -2.31
N LEU A 249 7.60 -18.46 -2.07
CA LEU A 249 8.53 -19.41 -2.68
C LEU A 249 8.54 -19.35 -4.22
N MET A 250 7.37 -19.16 -4.85
CA MET A 250 7.27 -19.07 -6.30
C MET A 250 7.95 -17.80 -6.84
N GLU A 251 7.77 -16.67 -6.17
CA GLU A 251 8.45 -15.41 -6.50
C GLU A 251 9.97 -15.52 -6.31
N PHE A 252 10.39 -16.24 -5.26
CA PHE A 252 11.80 -16.54 -5.03
C PHE A 252 12.40 -17.46 -6.12
N LEU A 253 11.68 -18.48 -6.58
CA LEU A 253 12.14 -19.34 -7.67
C LEU A 253 12.23 -18.57 -8.99
N GLN A 254 11.27 -17.68 -9.24
CA GLN A 254 11.23 -16.81 -10.40
C GLN A 254 12.43 -15.84 -10.42
N LEU A 255 12.75 -15.27 -9.26
CA LEU A 255 13.94 -14.46 -9.04
C LEU A 255 15.23 -15.22 -9.40
N TYR A 256 15.32 -16.49 -9.01
CA TYR A 256 16.47 -17.36 -9.31
C TYR A 256 16.54 -17.81 -10.77
N SER A 257 15.39 -18.05 -11.40
CA SER A 257 15.33 -18.42 -12.82
C SER A 257 15.76 -17.26 -13.74
N GLY A 258 15.40 -16.03 -13.39
CA GLY A 258 15.76 -14.82 -14.12
C GLY A 258 17.28 -14.58 -14.26
N LEU A 259 18.10 -15.15 -13.36
CA LEU A 259 19.56 -15.04 -13.41
C LEU A 259 20.18 -15.83 -14.57
N LYS A 260 19.59 -16.96 -14.95
CA LYS A 260 20.13 -17.82 -16.02
C LYS A 260 19.63 -17.43 -17.41
N GLY A 261 18.45 -16.81 -17.50
CA GLY A 261 17.83 -16.41 -18.77
C GLY A 261 18.43 -15.18 -19.45
N GLY A 262 19.46 -14.55 -18.88
CA GLY A 262 20.15 -13.40 -19.49
C GLY A 262 19.32 -12.10 -19.58
N GLN A 263 18.05 -12.11 -19.17
CA GLN A 263 17.16 -10.94 -19.23
C GLN A 263 16.97 -10.23 -17.88
N ILE A 264 17.38 -10.82 -16.74
CA ILE A 264 17.21 -10.23 -15.39
C ILE A 264 18.51 -10.35 -14.58
N SER A 265 19.64 -10.02 -15.21
CA SER A 265 21.00 -10.09 -14.63
C SER A 265 21.28 -9.07 -13.50
N GLN A 266 20.29 -8.31 -13.03
CA GLN A 266 20.51 -7.16 -12.14
C GLN A 266 19.66 -7.16 -10.86
N ASN A 267 18.98 -8.25 -10.51
CA ASN A 267 18.24 -8.29 -9.24
C ASN A 267 19.21 -8.17 -8.06
N ARG A 268 19.13 -7.03 -7.36
CA ARG A 268 20.10 -6.63 -6.36
C ARG A 268 20.09 -7.59 -5.17
N LEU A 269 18.91 -8.11 -4.81
CA LEU A 269 18.75 -9.02 -3.68
C LEU A 269 19.59 -10.30 -3.82
N VAL A 270 19.61 -10.93 -5.01
CA VAL A 270 20.35 -12.18 -5.18
C VAL A 270 21.86 -11.98 -5.13
N ARG A 271 22.36 -10.84 -5.65
CA ARG A 271 23.79 -10.52 -5.50
C ARG A 271 24.21 -10.41 -4.05
N TYR A 272 23.39 -9.80 -3.20
CA TYR A 272 23.68 -9.72 -1.77
C TYR A 272 23.68 -11.11 -1.14
N LEU A 273 22.71 -11.97 -1.49
CA LEU A 273 22.67 -13.35 -1.00
C LEU A 273 23.91 -14.17 -1.43
N ASP A 274 24.33 -14.09 -2.70
CA ASP A 274 25.53 -14.79 -3.21
C ASP A 274 26.84 -14.22 -2.60
N THR A 275 26.89 -12.91 -2.33
CA THR A 275 28.06 -12.25 -1.72
C THR A 275 28.24 -12.69 -0.26
N THR A 276 27.14 -12.83 0.49
CA THR A 276 27.19 -13.31 1.88
C THR A 276 27.70 -14.74 2.00
N GLU A 277 27.49 -15.60 1.00
CA GLU A 277 28.02 -16.97 0.98
C GLU A 277 29.53 -17.01 0.65
N SER A 278 30.01 -16.07 -0.18
CA SER A 278 31.39 -16.05 -0.69
C SER A 278 32.44 -15.60 0.34
N GLN A 279 32.03 -15.06 1.50
CA GLN A 279 32.95 -14.68 2.58
C GLN A 279 33.41 -15.87 3.45
N ALA A 280 32.87 -17.08 3.24
CA ALA A 280 33.35 -18.31 3.85
C ALA A 280 34.56 -18.89 3.08
N ILE A 281 35.62 -18.10 2.86
CA ILE A 281 36.89 -18.66 2.36
C ILE A 281 37.54 -19.39 3.55
N PRO A 282 37.73 -20.72 3.51
CA PRO A 282 38.46 -21.41 4.55
C PRO A 282 39.91 -20.92 4.51
N VAL A 283 40.33 -20.19 5.54
CA VAL A 283 41.73 -19.78 5.71
C VAL A 283 42.53 -21.01 6.14
N VAL A 284 42.71 -21.97 5.22
CA VAL A 284 43.76 -22.97 5.37
C VAL A 284 45.05 -22.25 5.02
N ARG A 285 45.77 -21.82 6.06
CA ARG A 285 47.17 -21.45 5.91
C ARG A 285 47.88 -22.71 5.45
N SER A 286 48.21 -22.76 4.17
CA SER A 286 49.20 -23.69 3.64
C SER A 286 50.46 -23.46 4.46
N GLY A 287 50.72 -24.35 5.41
CA GLY A 287 51.97 -24.44 6.16
C GLY A 287 53.07 -24.85 5.19
N GLY A 288 53.49 -23.91 4.35
CA GLY A 288 54.55 -24.08 3.40
C GLY A 288 55.88 -23.66 4.01
N GLY A 289 56.78 -24.64 4.16
CA GLY A 289 58.20 -24.42 3.91
C GLY A 289 59.13 -24.42 5.10
N LEU A 290 59.83 -25.57 5.22
CA LEU A 290 61.17 -25.83 5.77
C LEU A 290 61.37 -25.81 7.28
#